data_AF-A0A224XZU5-F1
#
_entry.id   AF-A0A224XZU5-F1
#
_cell.length_a   1.000
_cell.length_b   1.000
_cell.length_c   1.000
_cell.angle_alpha   90.00
_cell.angle_beta   90.00
_cell.angle_gamma   90.00
#
_symmetry.space_group_name_H-M   'P 1'
#
loop_
_entity.id
_entity.type
_entity.pdbx_description
1 polymer ?
#
loop_
_entity_poly.entity_id
_entity_poly.type
_entity_poly.pdbx_seq_one_letter_code
_entity_poly.pdbx_strand_id
1 'polypeptide(L)'
;MIGASAMWITSLMVTLVQPDSPVPMTSMQRSWLASIIEFGMIMAAIPVGILADRFGRKKLLLSSGPLIMLTWALIIFTRSLPILYIVRFLQGVAMGIGFVVAPMYIAETSDPKVRGTLSGQFQTLYFTGTLIAYCTGPYLSYTAYAYALSSLPILFMITFFTMPESPYCI
;
A
#
# COMPACT_ATOMS: atom_id res chain seq x y z
N MET A 1 -0.47 6.19 -2.47
CA MET A 1 0.38 4.98 -2.62
C MET A 1 -0.34 3.68 -2.26
N ILE A 2 -1.05 3.61 -1.13
CA ILE A 2 -1.63 2.35 -0.62
C ILE A 2 -2.74 1.80 -1.54
N GLY A 3 -3.70 2.62 -1.97
CA GLY A 3 -4.77 2.19 -2.88
C GLY A 3 -4.25 1.62 -4.21
N ALA A 4 -3.30 2.31 -4.84
CA ALA A 4 -2.70 1.83 -6.08
C ALA A 4 -1.88 0.54 -5.89
N SER A 5 -1.23 0.36 -4.73
CA SER A 5 -0.47 -0.86 -4.39
C SER A 5 -1.35 -2.04 -3.96
N ALA A 6 -2.63 -1.80 -3.64
CA ALA A 6 -3.56 -2.89 -3.31
C ALA A 6 -4.00 -3.65 -4.58
N MET A 7 -4.17 -2.94 -5.70
CA MET A 7 -4.95 -3.41 -6.85
C MET A 7 -4.13 -3.71 -8.11
N TRP A 8 -2.81 -3.53 -8.06
CA TRP A 8 -1.94 -3.69 -9.23
C TRP A 8 -2.04 -5.06 -9.93
N ILE A 9 -2.28 -6.13 -9.16
CA ILE A 9 -2.49 -7.46 -9.73
C ILE A 9 -3.75 -7.48 -10.57
N THR A 10 -4.87 -7.01 -10.03
CA THR A 10 -6.16 -7.03 -10.73
C THR A 10 -6.09 -6.21 -12.01
N SER A 11 -5.40 -5.08 -12.00
CA SER A 11 -5.21 -4.24 -13.18
C SER A 11 -4.30 -4.91 -14.23
N LEU A 12 -3.35 -5.76 -13.82
CA LEU A 12 -2.47 -6.52 -14.71
C LEU A 12 -2.98 -7.94 -15.02
N MET A 13 -4.12 -8.39 -14.48
CA MET A 13 -4.65 -9.74 -14.73
C MET A 13 -4.93 -9.98 -16.21
N VAL A 14 -5.30 -8.94 -16.96
CA VAL A 14 -5.48 -9.02 -18.42
C VAL A 14 -4.20 -9.49 -19.11
N THR A 15 -3.03 -9.03 -18.63
CA THR A 15 -1.71 -9.45 -19.15
C THR A 15 -1.24 -10.76 -18.52
N LEU A 16 -1.47 -10.96 -17.22
CA LEU A 16 -0.95 -12.12 -16.47
C LEU A 16 -1.67 -13.44 -16.78
N VAL A 17 -2.86 -13.38 -17.37
CA VAL A 17 -3.63 -14.55 -17.82
C VAL A 17 -3.23 -15.00 -19.22
N GLN A 18 -2.54 -14.16 -20.00
CA GLN A 18 -2.14 -14.50 -21.36
C GLN A 18 -1.09 -15.62 -21.38
N PRO A 19 -1.04 -16.44 -22.46
CA PRO A 19 -0.09 -17.56 -22.57
C PRO A 19 1.39 -17.15 -22.50
N ASP A 20 1.69 -15.91 -22.87
CA ASP A 20 3.00 -15.24 -22.84
C ASP A 20 3.24 -14.44 -21.55
N SER A 21 2.47 -14.73 -20.50
CA SER A 21 2.60 -14.05 -19.20
C SER A 21 4.02 -14.13 -18.67
N PRO A 22 4.57 -13.00 -18.16
CA PRO A 22 5.91 -12.99 -17.57
C PRO A 22 6.00 -13.81 -16.28
N VAL A 23 4.86 -14.20 -15.69
CA VAL A 23 4.77 -15.03 -14.50
C VAL A 23 3.66 -16.08 -14.71
N PRO A 24 3.97 -17.24 -15.30
CA PRO A 24 2.98 -18.28 -15.53
C PRO A 24 2.46 -18.83 -14.19
N MET A 25 1.14 -18.91 -14.05
CA MET A 25 0.48 -19.32 -12.81
C MET A 25 -0.88 -19.96 -13.06
N THR A 26 -1.27 -20.89 -12.18
CA THR A 26 -2.58 -21.54 -12.18
C THR A 26 -3.66 -20.62 -11.63
N SER A 27 -4.94 -20.94 -11.89
CA SER A 27 -6.07 -20.19 -11.33
C SER A 27 -6.04 -20.14 -9.79
N MET A 28 -5.64 -21.24 -9.14
CA MET A 28 -5.52 -21.28 -7.68
C MET A 28 -4.41 -20.35 -7.17
N GLN A 29 -3.25 -20.35 -7.84
CA GLN A 29 -2.12 -19.48 -7.49
C GLN A 29 -2.48 -18.00 -7.63
N ARG A 30 -3.24 -17.63 -8.67
CA ARG A 30 -3.78 -16.28 -8.85
C ARG A 30 -4.65 -15.84 -7.68
N SER A 31 -5.58 -16.70 -7.25
CA SER A 31 -6.47 -16.40 -6.13
C SER A 31 -5.68 -16.19 -4.83
N TRP A 32 -4.72 -17.06 -4.55
CA TRP A 32 -3.83 -16.87 -3.38
C TRP A 32 -3.03 -15.57 -3.46
N LEU A 33 -2.52 -15.22 -4.63
CA LEU A 33 -1.72 -14.00 -4.82
C LEU A 33 -2.56 -12.74 -4.58
N ALA A 34 -3.84 -12.78 -4.96
CA ALA A 34 -4.79 -11.71 -4.69
C ALA A 34 -5.10 -11.59 -3.19
N SER A 35 -5.36 -12.71 -2.50
CA SER A 35 -5.85 -12.72 -1.10
C SER A 35 -4.77 -12.54 -0.03
N ILE A 36 -3.50 -12.90 -0.28
CA ILE A 36 -2.43 -12.85 0.74
C ILE A 36 -2.20 -11.44 1.32
N ILE A 37 -2.52 -10.39 0.55
CA ILE A 37 -2.43 -9.01 1.06
C ILE A 37 -3.31 -8.80 2.29
N GLU A 38 -4.53 -9.37 2.29
CA GLU A 38 -5.49 -9.19 3.37
C GLU A 38 -4.97 -9.89 4.63
N PHE A 39 -4.31 -11.03 4.47
CA PHE A 39 -3.65 -11.72 5.57
C PHE A 39 -2.54 -10.86 6.19
N GLY A 40 -1.71 -10.21 5.36
CA GLY A 40 -0.69 -9.27 5.82
C GLY A 40 -1.29 -8.08 6.57
N MET A 41 -2.43 -7.56 6.11
CA MET A 41 -3.14 -6.46 6.76
C MET A 41 -3.71 -6.87 8.12
N ILE A 42 -4.39 -8.02 8.20
CA ILE A 42 -4.96 -8.56 9.45
C ILE A 42 -3.85 -8.77 10.49
N MET A 43 -2.73 -9.38 10.08
CA MET A 43 -1.59 -9.62 10.96
C MET A 43 -0.94 -8.33 11.45
N ALA A 44 -0.99 -7.26 10.64
CA ALA A 44 -0.45 -5.96 11.00
C ALA A 44 -1.38 -5.15 11.91
N ALA A 45 -2.69 -5.38 11.90
CA ALA A 45 -3.68 -4.51 12.54
C ALA A 45 -3.41 -4.26 14.04
N ILE A 46 -3.20 -5.31 14.83
CA ILE A 46 -2.98 -5.20 16.28
C ILE A 46 -1.56 -4.69 16.59
N PRO A 47 -0.48 -5.29 16.06
CA PRO A 47 0.88 -4.86 16.38
C PRO A 47 1.15 -3.40 16.01
N VAL A 48 0.61 -2.94 14.87
CA VAL A 48 0.78 -1.55 14.42
C VAL A 48 0.16 -0.55 15.39
N GLY A 49 -1.00 -0.85 15.98
CA GLY A 49 -1.60 0.01 17.00
C GLY A 49 -0.68 0.19 18.21
N ILE A 50 -0.17 -0.92 18.74
CA ILE A 50 0.78 -0.91 19.88
C ILE A 50 2.07 -0.18 19.52
N LEU A 51 2.58 -0.38 18.30
CA LEU A 51 3.78 0.32 17.82
C LEU A 51 3.53 1.81 17.62
N ALA A 52 2.32 2.23 17.24
CA ALA A 52 1.96 3.64 17.08
C ALA A 52 2.00 4.38 18.42
N ASP A 53 1.55 3.72 19.49
CA ASP A 53 1.64 4.25 20.86
C ASP A 53 3.09 4.37 21.34
N ARG A 54 3.95 3.42 20.98
CA ARG A 54 5.35 3.40 21.45
C ARG A 54 6.30 4.29 20.64
N PHE A 55 6.19 4.29 19.32
CA PHE A 55 7.15 4.97 18.43
C PHE A 55 6.63 6.30 17.89
N GLY A 56 5.35 6.59 18.06
CA GLY A 56 4.70 7.76 17.48
C GLY A 56 4.12 7.47 16.09
N ARG A 57 3.08 8.23 15.76
CA ARG A 57 2.27 8.00 14.55
C ARG A 57 3.02 8.39 13.27
N LYS A 58 3.73 9.52 13.28
CA LYS A 58 4.45 10.01 12.09
C LYS A 58 5.55 9.03 11.66
N LYS A 59 6.37 8.56 12.60
CA LYS A 59 7.47 7.63 12.32
C LYS A 59 6.98 6.32 11.73
N LEU A 60 5.87 5.80 12.26
CA LEU A 60 5.27 4.57 11.76
C LEU A 60 4.66 4.77 10.37
N LEU A 61 4.03 5.90 10.09
CA LEU A 61 3.58 6.23 8.73
C LEU A 61 4.75 6.36 7.76
N LEU A 62 5.84 7.03 8.14
CA LEU A 62 7.04 7.15 7.31
C LEU A 62 7.72 5.80 7.04
N SER A 63 7.67 4.84 7.97
CA SER A 63 8.27 3.51 7.76
C SER A 63 7.54 2.68 6.70
N SER A 64 6.27 2.97 6.41
CA SER A 64 5.53 2.32 5.32
C SER A 64 6.10 2.66 3.92
N GLY A 65 6.73 3.82 3.76
CA GLY A 65 7.34 4.25 2.50
C GLY A 65 8.47 3.33 2.04
N PRO A 66 9.56 3.17 2.82
CA PRO A 66 10.65 2.25 2.49
C PRO A 66 10.18 0.80 2.32
N LEU A 67 9.21 0.36 3.13
CA LEU A 67 8.63 -0.98 3.03
C LEU A 67 7.97 -1.19 1.66
N ILE A 68 7.13 -0.25 1.22
CA ILE A 68 6.48 -0.31 -0.11
C ILE A 68 7.52 -0.19 -1.23
N MET A 69 8.52 0.68 -1.10
CA MET A 69 9.59 0.79 -2.10
C MET A 69 10.35 -0.52 -2.30
N LEU A 70 10.67 -1.22 -1.21
CA LEU A 70 11.30 -2.53 -1.27
C LEU A 70 10.42 -3.53 -2.05
N THR A 71 9.10 -3.53 -1.82
CA THR A 71 8.20 -4.43 -2.55
C THR A 71 8.17 -4.14 -4.05
N TRP A 72 8.20 -2.86 -4.46
CA TRP A 72 8.26 -2.49 -5.87
C TRP A 72 9.60 -2.83 -6.51
N ALA A 73 10.70 -2.66 -5.79
CA ALA A 73 12.01 -3.10 -6.25
C ALA A 73 12.02 -4.62 -6.52
N LEU A 74 11.49 -5.42 -5.58
CA LEU A 74 11.36 -6.86 -5.77
C LEU A 74 10.51 -7.20 -7.00
N ILE A 75 9.36 -6.55 -7.19
CA ILE A 75 8.50 -6.72 -8.38
C ILE A 75 9.26 -6.41 -9.67
N ILE A 76 10.10 -5.36 -9.69
CA ILE A 76 10.86 -4.98 -10.89
C ILE A 76 11.87 -6.06 -11.26
N PHE A 77 12.62 -6.58 -10.27
CA PHE A 77 13.74 -7.51 -10.51
C PHE A 77 13.35 -8.99 -10.54
N THR A 78 12.21 -9.37 -9.99
CA THR A 78 11.79 -10.78 -9.92
C THR A 78 10.56 -11.07 -10.76
N ARG A 79 10.49 -12.31 -11.25
CA ARG A 79 9.29 -12.91 -11.85
C ARG A 79 8.91 -14.21 -11.15
N SER A 80 9.44 -14.43 -9.94
CA SER A 80 9.20 -15.64 -9.16
C SER A 80 7.92 -15.54 -8.33
N LEU A 81 6.98 -16.45 -8.55
CA LEU A 81 5.70 -16.48 -7.84
C LEU A 81 5.84 -16.56 -6.30
N PRO A 82 6.73 -17.40 -5.72
CA PRO A 82 6.98 -17.39 -4.28
C PRO A 82 7.43 -16.02 -3.74
N ILE A 83 8.27 -15.29 -4.47
CA ILE A 83 8.72 -13.95 -4.06
C ILE A 83 7.54 -12.97 -4.15
N LEU A 84 6.69 -13.10 -5.16
CA LEU A 84 5.48 -12.28 -5.27
C LEU A 84 4.51 -12.50 -4.10
N TYR A 85 4.39 -13.72 -3.55
CA TYR A 85 3.60 -13.92 -2.33
C TYR A 85 4.17 -13.14 -1.13
N ILE A 86 5.50 -13.14 -0.96
CA ILE A 86 6.16 -12.38 0.11
C ILE A 86 5.94 -10.87 -0.10
N VAL A 87 6.11 -10.38 -1.33
CA VAL A 87 5.82 -8.99 -1.70
C VAL A 87 4.38 -8.63 -1.32
N ARG A 88 3.41 -9.49 -1.63
CA ARG A 88 2.00 -9.24 -1.31
C ARG A 88 1.73 -9.18 0.17
N PHE A 89 2.34 -10.08 0.94
CA PHE A 89 2.26 -10.04 2.39
C PHE A 89 2.83 -8.72 2.95
N LEU A 90 4.02 -8.31 2.49
CA LEU A 90 4.65 -7.05 2.92
C LEU A 90 3.86 -5.81 2.52
N GLN A 91 3.26 -5.79 1.32
CA GLN A 91 2.33 -4.74 0.89
C GLN A 91 1.10 -4.69 1.80
N GLY A 92 0.59 -5.85 2.23
CA GLY A 92 -0.49 -5.95 3.20
C GLY A 92 -0.13 -5.37 4.57
N VAL A 93 1.08 -5.64 5.06
CA VAL A 93 1.58 -5.03 6.30
C VAL A 93 1.68 -3.51 6.18
N ALA A 94 2.22 -3.00 5.08
CA ALA A 94 2.29 -1.56 4.82
C ALA A 94 0.91 -0.90 4.71
N MET A 95 -0.05 -1.62 4.12
CA MET A 95 -1.45 -1.20 4.05
C MET A 95 -2.06 -1.14 5.46
N GLY A 96 -1.82 -2.15 6.30
CA GLY A 96 -2.22 -2.14 7.71
C GLY A 96 -1.66 -0.95 8.48
N ILE A 97 -0.39 -0.59 8.26
CA ILE A 97 0.20 0.64 8.83
C ILE A 97 -0.60 1.88 8.43
N GLY A 98 -0.89 2.06 7.15
CA GLY A 98 -1.66 3.22 6.70
C GLY A 98 -3.08 3.25 7.24
N PHE A 99 -3.81 2.13 7.19
CA PHE A 99 -5.21 2.08 7.61
C PHE A 99 -5.41 2.21 9.12
N VAL A 100 -4.44 1.78 9.92
CA VAL A 100 -4.49 1.95 11.37
C VAL A 100 -3.97 3.33 11.77
N VAL A 101 -2.79 3.72 11.28
CA VAL A 101 -2.08 4.90 11.81
C VAL A 101 -2.53 6.21 11.16
N ALA A 102 -2.91 6.23 9.87
CA ALA A 102 -3.34 7.47 9.22
C ALA A 102 -4.57 8.10 9.88
N PRO A 103 -5.67 7.38 10.16
CA PRO A 103 -6.82 7.98 10.86
C PRO A 103 -6.48 8.38 12.30
N MET A 104 -5.61 7.65 13.00
CA MET A 104 -5.13 8.06 14.34
C MET A 104 -4.36 9.38 14.27
N TYR A 105 -3.44 9.50 13.32
CA TYR A 105 -2.67 10.73 13.11
C TYR A 105 -3.57 11.92 12.75
N ILE A 106 -4.53 11.70 11.83
CA ILE A 106 -5.52 12.72 11.46
C ILE A 106 -6.33 13.12 12.68
N ALA A 107 -6.83 12.17 13.46
CA ALA A 107 -7.57 12.45 14.68
C ALA A 107 -6.73 13.33 15.62
N GLU A 108 -5.52 12.91 15.97
CA GLU A 108 -4.69 13.63 16.94
C GLU A 108 -4.28 15.04 16.48
N THR A 109 -4.13 15.26 15.18
CA THR A 109 -3.60 16.53 14.63
C THR A 109 -4.71 17.52 14.23
N SER A 110 -5.96 17.07 14.09
CA SER A 110 -7.05 17.92 13.59
C SER A 110 -8.08 18.31 14.67
N ASP A 111 -8.69 19.48 14.44
CA ASP A 111 -9.78 19.99 15.27
C ASP A 111 -10.97 19.00 15.27
N PRO A 112 -11.57 18.70 16.44
CA PRO A 112 -12.71 17.81 16.56
C PRO A 112 -13.83 18.05 15.55
N LYS A 113 -14.07 19.30 15.12
CA LYS A 113 -15.12 19.66 14.16
C LYS A 113 -14.88 19.12 12.74
N VAL A 114 -13.62 18.92 12.34
CA VAL A 114 -13.25 18.50 10.97
C VAL A 114 -12.63 17.11 10.90
N ARG A 115 -12.37 16.46 12.04
CA ARG A 115 -11.82 15.08 12.14
C ARG A 115 -12.54 14.09 11.24
N GLY A 116 -13.88 14.09 11.28
CA GLY A 116 -14.69 13.17 10.49
C GLY A 116 -14.49 13.38 8.98
N THR A 117 -14.45 14.63 8.54
CA THR A 117 -14.24 14.99 7.13
C THR A 117 -12.83 14.61 6.66
N LEU A 118 -11.80 14.89 7.45
CA LEU A 118 -10.41 14.55 7.09
C LEU A 118 -10.17 13.03 7.04
N SER A 119 -10.74 12.29 7.99
CA SER A 119 -10.70 10.81 7.95
C SER A 119 -11.47 10.26 6.75
N GLY A 120 -12.61 10.86 6.40
CA GLY A 120 -13.35 10.52 5.18
C GLY A 120 -12.54 10.78 3.90
N GLN A 121 -11.83 11.91 3.84
CA GLN A 121 -10.96 12.26 2.72
C GLN A 121 -9.84 11.23 2.51
N PHE A 122 -9.25 10.68 3.58
CA PHE A 122 -8.28 9.60 3.46
C PHE A 122 -8.86 8.39 2.71
N GLN A 123 -10.08 7.98 3.05
CA GLN A 123 -10.75 6.85 2.40
C GLN A 123 -11.15 7.18 0.96
N THR A 124 -11.60 8.41 0.68
CA THR A 124 -11.85 8.87 -0.69
C THR A 124 -10.58 8.78 -1.53
N LEU A 125 -9.45 9.30 -1.05
CA LEU A 125 -8.16 9.25 -1.75
C LEU A 125 -7.68 7.82 -1.97
N TYR A 126 -7.94 6.90 -1.04
CA TYR A 126 -7.68 5.48 -1.23
C TYR A 126 -8.44 4.92 -2.45
N PHE A 127 -9.76 5.14 -2.52
CA PHE A 127 -10.56 4.67 -3.65
C PHE A 127 -10.22 5.37 -4.96
N THR A 128 -9.90 6.66 -4.93
CA THR A 128 -9.41 7.38 -6.12
C THR A 128 -8.11 6.76 -6.64
N GLY A 129 -7.15 6.45 -5.76
CA GLY A 129 -5.92 5.78 -6.15
C GLY A 129 -6.15 4.38 -6.74
N THR A 130 -7.09 3.63 -6.17
CA THR A 130 -7.55 2.34 -6.71
C THR A 130 -8.18 2.49 -8.11
N LEU A 131 -9.03 3.49 -8.31
CA LEU A 131 -9.67 3.74 -9.60
C LEU A 131 -8.63 4.07 -10.69
N ILE A 132 -7.67 4.94 -10.38
CA ILE A 132 -6.57 5.29 -11.30
C ILE A 132 -5.77 4.03 -11.68
N ALA A 133 -5.48 3.16 -10.70
CA ALA A 133 -4.79 1.89 -10.96
C ALA A 133 -5.57 1.00 -11.95
N TYR A 134 -6.89 0.86 -11.77
CA TYR A 134 -7.75 0.13 -12.70
C TYR A 134 -7.75 0.73 -14.10
N CYS A 135 -7.84 2.05 -14.22
CA CYS A 135 -7.88 2.71 -15.51
C CYS A 135 -6.53 2.63 -16.24
N THR A 136 -5.40 2.60 -15.53
CA THR A 136 -4.06 2.68 -16.14
C THR A 136 -3.42 1.31 -16.38
N GLY A 137 -3.73 0.30 -15.57
CA GLY A 137 -3.07 -1.01 -15.66
C GLY A 137 -3.16 -1.72 -17.01
N PRO A 138 -4.32 -1.78 -17.69
CA PRO A 138 -4.43 -2.45 -18.99
C PRO A 138 -3.58 -1.82 -20.10
N TYR A 139 -3.22 -0.54 -19.96
CA TYR A 139 -2.47 0.20 -20.99
C TYR A 139 -0.96 0.21 -20.76
N LEU A 140 -0.50 -0.31 -19.61
CA LEU A 140 0.91 -0.28 -19.21
C LEU A 140 1.48 -1.69 -19.15
N SER A 141 2.73 -1.85 -19.60
CA SER A 141 3.46 -3.11 -19.42
C SER A 141 3.75 -3.36 -17.93
N TYR A 142 3.94 -4.62 -17.54
CA TYR A 142 4.23 -5.02 -16.16
C TYR A 142 5.33 -4.17 -15.51
N THR A 143 6.44 -3.98 -16.23
CA THR A 143 7.60 -3.22 -15.73
C THR A 143 7.33 -1.71 -15.69
N ALA A 144 6.69 -1.15 -16.72
CA ALA A 144 6.35 0.28 -16.74
C ALA A 144 5.37 0.63 -15.62
N TYR A 145 4.42 -0.26 -15.36
CA TYR A 145 3.46 -0.13 -14.26
C TYR A 145 4.15 -0.16 -12.89
N ALA A 146 5.09 -1.08 -12.69
CA ALA A 146 5.87 -1.15 -11.47
C ALA A 146 6.71 0.11 -11.22
N TYR A 147 7.36 0.66 -12.27
CA TYR A 147 8.07 1.93 -12.15
C TYR A 147 7.14 3.10 -11.81
N ALA A 148 5.98 3.21 -12.48
CA ALA A 148 5.01 4.26 -12.21
C ALA A 148 4.55 4.23 -10.74
N LEU A 149 4.23 3.04 -10.21
CA LEU A 149 3.77 2.89 -8.83
C LEU A 149 4.88 3.04 -7.79
N SER A 150 6.13 2.73 -8.14
CA SER A 150 7.30 2.95 -7.28
C SER A 150 7.57 4.43 -6.99
N SER A 151 7.09 5.34 -7.85
CA SER A 151 7.22 6.79 -7.63
C SER A 151 6.30 7.32 -6.50
N LEU A 152 5.15 6.68 -6.28
CA LEU A 152 4.16 7.09 -5.30
C LEU A 152 4.65 7.07 -3.83
N PRO A 153 5.34 6.02 -3.33
CA PRO A 153 5.89 6.04 -1.97
C PRO A 153 6.99 7.10 -1.79
N ILE A 154 7.77 7.42 -2.84
CA ILE A 154 8.78 8.49 -2.79
C ILE A 154 8.08 9.84 -2.59
N LEU A 155 7.04 10.11 -3.39
CA LEU A 155 6.24 11.32 -3.26
C LEU A 155 5.62 11.43 -1.87
N PHE A 156 5.07 10.33 -1.33
CA PHE A 156 4.52 10.30 0.01
C PHE A 156 5.57 10.62 1.08
N MET A 157 6.76 10.04 1.01
CA MET A 157 7.81 10.32 2.00
C MET A 157 8.22 11.78 1.95
N ILE A 158 8.41 12.37 0.76
CA ILE A 158 8.78 13.78 0.61
C ILE A 158 7.72 14.71 1.21
N THR A 159 6.45 14.49 0.88
CA THR A 159 5.35 15.36 1.35
C THR A 159 5.03 15.16 2.82
N PHE A 160 5.15 13.94 3.33
CA PHE A 160 4.82 13.62 4.71
C PHE A 160 5.97 13.92 5.69
N PHE A 161 7.21 14.04 5.21
CA PHE A 161 8.36 14.38 6.05
C PHE A 161 8.20 15.75 6.74
N THR A 162 7.58 16.72 6.06
CA THR A 162 7.35 18.07 6.57
C THR A 162 6.22 18.18 7.60
N MET A 163 5.43 17.13 7.77
CA MET A 163 4.31 17.12 8.73
C MET A 163 4.81 17.04 10.18
N PRO A 164 4.13 17.67 11.16
CA PRO A 164 4.54 17.63 12.56
C PRO A 164 4.32 16.25 13.19
N GLU A 165 5.00 15.96 14.31
CA GLU A 165 4.62 14.82 15.15
C GLU A 165 3.23 15.06 15.77
N SER A 166 2.51 14.00 16.12
CA SER A 166 1.18 14.17 16.69
C SER A 166 1.25 14.79 18.10
N PRO A 167 0.33 15.72 18.46
CA PRO A 167 0.43 16.51 19.70
C PRO A 167 0.28 15.69 20.98
N TYR A 168 -0.31 14.49 20.91
CA TYR A 168 -0.68 13.67 22.05
C TYR A 168 0.46 12.81 22.62
N CYS A 169 1.68 12.91 22.07
CA CYS A 169 2.87 12.22 22.56
C CYS A 169 3.81 13.10 23.42
N ILE A 170 3.32 14.24 23.94
CA ILE A 170 4.05 15.14 24.86
C ILE A 170 3.32 15.20 26.20
#